data_AF-A0A3M1MSQ3-F1
#
_entry.id   AF-A0A3M1MSQ3-F1
#
_cell.length_a   1.000
_cell.length_b   1.000
_cell.length_c   1.000
_cell.angle_alpha   90.00
_cell.angle_beta   90.00
_cell.angle_gamma   90.00
#
_symmetry.space_group_name_H-M   'P 1'
#
loop_
_entity.id
_entity.type
_entity.pdbx_description
1 polymer ?
#
loop_
_entity_poly.entity_id
_entity_poly.type
_entity_poly.pdbx_seq_one_letter_code
_entity_poly.pdbx_strand_id
1 'polypeptide(L)'
;MRKSAFLEKLRHTPRPVVVDFWAPWCAPCRALSPVLEKVAAEYEGRVELWKINTDEEATLAVELRVFSIPTVAVYVRGEEVLRRSGLQPEPVLREMFEVAVGTISAHQVSRLTPAERLLRVGIGLAVLAFGVWWAHAWVLALIGAVIAFSGVYDRCPLWQAITSRLRKA
;
A
#
# COMPACT_ATOMS: atom_id res chain seq x y z
N MET A 1 -15.87 -15.47 -10.78
CA MET A 1 -14.54 -16.00 -11.19
C MET A 1 -13.79 -16.59 -9.97
N ARG A 2 -13.04 -17.69 -10.14
CA ARG A 2 -12.14 -18.23 -9.09
C ARG A 2 -10.77 -17.56 -9.18
N LYS A 3 -10.03 -17.46 -8.07
CA LYS A 3 -8.67 -16.89 -8.03
C LYS A 3 -7.70 -17.55 -9.00
N SER A 4 -7.78 -18.87 -9.19
CA SER A 4 -6.89 -19.58 -10.13
C SER A 4 -7.02 -19.04 -11.57
N ALA A 5 -8.26 -18.88 -12.04
CA ALA A 5 -8.57 -18.33 -13.36
C ALA A 5 -8.17 -16.85 -13.48
N PHE A 6 -8.37 -16.07 -12.42
CA PHE A 6 -7.91 -14.67 -12.37
C PHE A 6 -6.38 -14.56 -12.51
N LEU A 7 -5.64 -15.35 -11.72
CA LEU A 7 -4.18 -15.37 -11.76
C LEU A 7 -3.65 -15.91 -13.10
N GLU A 8 -4.33 -16.88 -13.69
CA GLU A 8 -4.02 -17.37 -15.03
C GLU A 8 -4.18 -16.27 -16.08
N LYS A 9 -5.30 -15.54 -16.05
CA LYS A 9 -5.52 -14.39 -16.92
C LYS A 9 -4.41 -13.34 -16.76
N LEU A 10 -4.00 -13.04 -15.53
CA LEU A 10 -2.89 -12.12 -15.26
C LEU A 10 -1.56 -12.62 -15.85
N ARG A 11 -1.26 -13.91 -15.77
CA ARG A 11 -0.03 -14.50 -16.34
C ARG A 11 -0.01 -14.43 -17.87
N HIS A 12 -1.17 -14.52 -18.51
CA HIS A 12 -1.31 -14.39 -19.97
C HIS A 12 -1.41 -12.94 -20.44
N THR A 13 -1.48 -11.98 -19.53
CA THR A 13 -1.50 -10.56 -19.87
C THR A 13 -0.04 -10.06 -19.91
N PRO A 14 0.47 -9.64 -21.08
CA PRO A 14 1.88 -9.24 -21.20
C PRO A 14 2.19 -7.92 -20.49
N ARG A 15 1.16 -7.08 -20.29
CA ARG A 15 1.27 -5.78 -19.65
C ARG A 15 0.98 -5.88 -18.14
N PRO A 16 1.60 -5.02 -17.32
CA PRO A 16 1.18 -4.80 -15.95
C PRO A 16 -0.31 -4.46 -15.86
N VAL A 17 -0.95 -4.91 -14.79
CA VAL A 17 -2.39 -4.72 -14.56
C VAL A 17 -2.61 -3.99 -13.24
N VAL A 18 -3.32 -2.88 -13.29
CA VAL A 18 -3.85 -2.20 -12.10
C VAL A 18 -5.31 -2.59 -11.97
N VAL A 19 -5.73 -3.04 -10.79
CA VAL A 19 -7.07 -3.55 -10.52
C VAL A 19 -7.77 -2.66 -9.51
N ASP A 20 -8.93 -2.12 -9.88
CA ASP A 20 -9.85 -1.37 -9.01
C ASP A 20 -10.96 -2.28 -8.49
N PHE A 21 -10.94 -2.55 -7.19
CA PHE A 21 -12.00 -3.27 -6.50
C PHE A 21 -13.03 -2.26 -5.96
N TRP A 22 -14.24 -2.33 -6.50
CA TRP A 22 -15.29 -1.34 -6.27
C TRP A 22 -16.67 -1.99 -6.13
N ALA A 23 -17.67 -1.20 -5.79
CA ALA A 23 -19.09 -1.59 -5.82
C ALA A 23 -19.98 -0.36 -6.09
N PRO A 24 -21.19 -0.51 -6.66
CA PRO A 24 -22.04 0.61 -7.06
C PRO A 24 -22.50 1.49 -5.89
N TRP A 25 -22.72 0.89 -4.73
CA TRP A 25 -23.14 1.59 -3.51
C TRP A 25 -21.99 2.36 -2.83
N CYS A 26 -20.75 2.08 -3.18
CA CYS A 26 -19.57 2.68 -2.57
C CYS A 26 -19.35 4.13 -3.06
N ALA A 27 -19.79 5.10 -2.27
CA ALA A 27 -19.61 6.52 -2.57
C ALA A 27 -18.13 6.92 -2.76
N PRO A 28 -17.17 6.49 -1.90
CA PRO A 28 -15.76 6.78 -2.12
C PRO A 28 -15.21 6.17 -3.42
N CYS A 29 -15.71 5.00 -3.85
CA CYS A 29 -15.30 4.36 -5.10
C CYS A 29 -15.71 5.19 -6.32
N ARG A 30 -16.92 5.77 -6.29
CA ARG A 30 -17.39 6.67 -7.36
C ARG A 30 -16.56 7.95 -7.47
N ALA A 31 -16.01 8.45 -6.36
CA ALA A 31 -15.07 9.57 -6.39
C ALA A 31 -13.68 9.16 -6.91
N LEU A 32 -13.22 7.96 -6.58
CA LEU A 32 -11.92 7.43 -7.01
C LEU A 32 -11.87 7.10 -8.51
N SER A 33 -12.92 6.46 -9.02
CA SER A 33 -13.01 5.93 -10.39
C SER A 33 -12.58 6.92 -11.48
N PRO A 34 -13.12 8.16 -11.56
CA PRO A 34 -12.74 9.10 -12.63
C PRO A 34 -11.28 9.55 -12.54
N VAL A 35 -10.74 9.68 -11.32
CA VAL A 35 -9.32 10.04 -11.12
C VAL A 35 -8.42 8.89 -11.55
N LEU A 36 -8.80 7.65 -11.21
CA LEU A 36 -8.06 6.46 -11.59
C LEU A 36 -8.06 6.24 -13.10
N GLU A 37 -9.21 6.44 -13.75
CA GLU A 37 -9.34 6.35 -15.21
C GLU A 37 -8.52 7.44 -15.93
N LYS A 38 -8.53 8.68 -15.39
CA LYS A 38 -7.67 9.76 -15.89
C LYS A 38 -6.20 9.37 -15.85
N VAL A 39 -5.71 8.87 -14.71
CA VAL A 39 -4.32 8.42 -14.59
C VAL A 39 -4.05 7.25 -15.54
N ALA A 40 -4.96 6.28 -15.62
CA ALA A 40 -4.80 5.12 -16.50
C ALA A 40 -4.65 5.51 -17.98
N ALA A 41 -5.37 6.54 -18.44
CA ALA A 41 -5.25 7.05 -19.81
C ALA A 41 -3.83 7.55 -20.14
N GLU A 42 -3.11 8.13 -19.17
CA GLU A 42 -1.72 8.57 -19.37
C GLU A 42 -0.72 7.40 -19.52
N TYR A 43 -1.14 6.20 -19.12
CA TYR A 43 -0.37 4.96 -19.23
C TYR A 43 -0.97 3.98 -20.24
N GLU A 44 -1.86 4.46 -21.12
CA GLU A 44 -2.47 3.65 -22.16
C GLU A 44 -1.39 2.95 -23.01
N GLY A 45 -1.65 1.69 -23.36
CA GLY A 45 -0.68 0.86 -24.06
C GLY A 45 0.41 0.25 -23.16
N ARG A 46 0.71 0.84 -21.99
CA ARG A 46 1.76 0.37 -21.06
C ARG A 46 1.20 -0.39 -19.86
N VAL A 47 0.02 -0.01 -19.37
CA VAL A 47 -0.65 -0.63 -18.21
C VAL A 47 -2.11 -0.87 -18.55
N GLU A 48 -2.67 -1.99 -18.09
CA GLU A 48 -4.12 -2.26 -18.20
C GLU A 48 -4.82 -1.92 -16.88
N LEU A 49 -5.92 -1.17 -16.95
CA LEU A 49 -6.81 -0.96 -15.81
C LEU A 49 -7.96 -1.97 -15.88
N TRP A 50 -8.07 -2.83 -14.88
CA TRP A 50 -9.20 -3.75 -14.71
C TRP A 50 -10.07 -3.29 -13.56
N LYS A 51 -11.40 -3.36 -13.73
CA LYS A 51 -12.36 -3.03 -12.67
C LYS A 51 -13.09 -4.29 -12.25
N ILE A 52 -13.11 -4.57 -10.94
CA ILE A 52 -13.76 -5.75 -10.36
C ILE A 52 -14.82 -5.25 -9.39
N ASN A 53 -16.08 -5.55 -9.71
CA ASN A 53 -17.19 -5.32 -8.80
C ASN A 53 -17.18 -6.42 -7.72
N THR A 54 -16.97 -6.06 -6.46
CA THR A 54 -16.88 -7.01 -5.35
C THR A 54 -18.22 -7.68 -5.02
N ASP A 55 -19.36 -7.09 -5.42
CA ASP A 55 -20.68 -7.70 -5.24
C ASP A 55 -20.90 -8.86 -6.24
N GLU A 56 -20.48 -8.66 -7.50
CA GLU A 56 -20.56 -9.68 -8.55
C GLU A 56 -19.51 -10.77 -8.39
N GLU A 57 -18.33 -10.38 -7.90
CA GLU A 57 -17.15 -11.23 -7.77
C GLU A 57 -16.76 -11.46 -6.30
N ALA A 58 -17.76 -11.70 -5.44
CA ALA A 58 -17.58 -11.81 -3.98
C ALA A 58 -16.57 -12.91 -3.58
N THR A 59 -16.64 -14.09 -4.19
CA THR A 59 -15.70 -15.18 -3.92
C THR A 59 -14.27 -14.78 -4.25
N LEU A 60 -14.07 -14.13 -5.41
CA LEU A 60 -12.75 -13.64 -5.83
C LEU A 60 -12.22 -12.58 -4.86
N ALA A 61 -13.08 -11.63 -4.45
CA ALA A 61 -12.71 -10.58 -3.50
C ALA A 61 -12.20 -11.18 -2.18
N VAL A 62 -12.89 -12.19 -1.64
CA VAL A 62 -12.45 -12.91 -0.43
C VAL A 62 -11.13 -13.64 -0.65
N GLU A 63 -10.98 -14.38 -1.76
CA GLU A 63 -9.75 -15.13 -2.07
C GLU A 63 -8.52 -14.23 -2.33
N LEU A 64 -8.75 -13.00 -2.79
CA LEU A 64 -7.75 -11.94 -2.95
C LEU A 64 -7.59 -11.06 -1.68
N ARG A 65 -8.29 -11.40 -0.59
CA ARG A 65 -8.26 -10.69 0.70
C ARG A 65 -8.66 -9.22 0.59
N VAL A 66 -9.66 -8.90 -0.22
CA VAL A 66 -10.24 -7.56 -0.38
C VAL A 66 -11.42 -7.42 0.57
N PHE A 67 -11.17 -6.90 1.77
CA PHE A 67 -12.17 -6.73 2.83
C PHE A 67 -12.71 -5.30 2.97
N SER A 68 -12.15 -4.36 2.20
CA SER A 68 -12.61 -2.98 2.16
C SER A 68 -12.52 -2.45 0.73
N ILE A 69 -13.48 -1.62 0.36
CA ILE A 69 -13.51 -0.91 -0.91
C ILE A 69 -13.57 0.61 -0.67
N PRO A 70 -12.95 1.42 -1.54
CA PRO A 70 -12.18 1.01 -2.71
C PRO A 70 -10.83 0.37 -2.32
N THR A 71 -10.37 -0.59 -3.11
CA THR A 71 -9.00 -1.10 -3.03
C THR A 71 -8.41 -1.13 -4.42
N VAL A 72 -7.20 -0.61 -4.58
CA VAL A 72 -6.44 -0.67 -5.83
C VAL A 72 -5.23 -1.57 -5.63
N ALA A 73 -5.01 -2.53 -6.53
CA ALA A 73 -3.87 -3.44 -6.49
C ALA A 73 -3.12 -3.44 -7.83
N VAL A 74 -1.80 -3.56 -7.78
CA VAL A 74 -0.92 -3.59 -8.95
C VAL A 74 -0.36 -4.99 -9.09
N TYR A 75 -0.52 -5.58 -10.27
CA TYR A 75 -0.02 -6.88 -10.65
C TYR A 75 1.01 -6.76 -11.78
N VAL A 76 2.17 -7.38 -11.60
CA VAL A 76 3.23 -7.45 -12.61
C VAL A 76 3.64 -8.91 -12.75
N ARG A 77 3.59 -9.44 -13.99
CA ARG A 77 3.91 -10.85 -14.30
C ARG A 77 3.12 -11.87 -13.45
N GLY A 78 1.86 -11.55 -13.15
CA GLY A 78 0.98 -12.41 -12.35
C GLY A 78 1.17 -12.34 -10.83
N GLU A 79 2.09 -11.52 -10.33
CA GLU A 79 2.31 -11.30 -8.89
C GLU A 79 1.82 -9.93 -8.45
N GLU A 80 1.25 -9.85 -7.25
CA GLU A 80 0.85 -8.59 -6.63
C GLU A 80 2.07 -7.85 -6.08
N VAL A 81 2.36 -6.67 -6.60
CA VAL A 81 3.54 -5.87 -6.19
C VAL A 81 3.18 -4.74 -5.22
N LEU A 82 1.96 -4.21 -5.31
CA LEU A 82 1.52 -3.07 -4.52
C LEU A 82 0.01 -3.10 -4.31
N ARG A 83 -0.45 -2.66 -3.13
CA ARG A 83 -1.86 -2.52 -2.80
C ARG A 83 -2.09 -1.24 -1.99
N ARG A 84 -3.19 -0.55 -2.25
CA ARG A 84 -3.69 0.57 -1.45
C ARG A 84 -5.19 0.42 -1.25
N SER A 85 -5.64 0.59 -0.01
CA SER A 85 -7.05 0.53 0.36
C SER A 85 -7.53 1.89 0.82
N GLY A 86 -8.79 2.21 0.55
CA GLY A 86 -9.39 3.53 0.77
C GLY A 86 -9.16 4.50 -0.38
N LEU A 87 -9.84 5.64 -0.31
CA LEU A 87 -9.73 6.72 -1.28
C LEU A 87 -8.29 7.27 -1.32
N GLN A 88 -7.67 7.23 -2.49
CA GLN A 88 -6.29 7.72 -2.69
C GLN A 88 -6.30 9.05 -3.48
N PRO A 89 -5.39 9.97 -3.17
CA PRO A 89 -5.19 11.17 -3.98
C PRO A 89 -4.47 10.82 -5.30
N GLU A 90 -4.65 11.67 -6.32
CA GLU A 90 -4.07 11.46 -7.67
C GLU A 90 -2.56 11.16 -7.68
N PRO A 91 -1.69 11.84 -6.91
CA PRO A 91 -0.26 11.54 -6.90
C PRO A 91 0.05 10.10 -6.46
N VAL A 92 -0.68 9.58 -5.46
CA VAL A 92 -0.49 8.21 -5.00
C VAL A 92 -0.95 7.21 -6.06
N LEU A 93 -2.04 7.49 -6.76
CA LEU A 93 -2.46 6.65 -7.89
C LEU A 93 -1.40 6.65 -8.99
N ARG A 94 -0.84 7.81 -9.34
CA ARG A 94 0.25 7.92 -10.33
C ARG A 94 1.47 7.09 -9.95
N GLU A 95 1.91 7.13 -8.69
CA GLU A 95 2.98 6.28 -8.18
C GLU A 95 2.70 4.78 -8.38
N MET A 96 1.44 4.35 -8.22
CA MET A 96 1.07 2.95 -8.45
C MET A 96 1.27 2.53 -9.92
N PHE A 97 0.97 3.42 -10.87
CA PHE A 97 1.22 3.17 -12.29
C PHE A 97 2.71 3.21 -12.63
N GLU A 98 3.48 4.11 -12.01
CA GLU A 98 4.94 4.16 -12.14
C GLU A 98 5.62 2.89 -11.62
N VAL A 99 5.10 2.31 -10.53
CA VAL A 99 5.51 0.98 -10.05
C VAL A 99 5.15 -0.11 -11.05
N ALA A 100 3.97 -0.04 -11.67
CA ALA A 100 3.52 -1.02 -12.65
C ALA A 100 4.47 -1.07 -13.87
N VAL A 101 4.86 0.09 -14.40
CA VAL A 101 5.83 0.18 -15.51
C VAL A 101 7.30 -0.01 -15.08
N GLY A 102 7.56 -0.22 -13.79
CA GLY A 102 8.90 -0.45 -13.25
C GLY A 102 9.80 0.79 -13.20
N THR A 103 9.23 2.00 -13.30
CA THR A 103 9.98 3.26 -13.13
C THR A 103 10.42 3.45 -11.67
N ILE A 104 9.62 2.95 -10.73
CA ILE A 104 9.90 3.00 -9.29
C ILE A 104 9.68 1.61 -8.68
N SER A 105 10.50 1.21 -7.71
CA SER A 105 10.31 -0.05 -6.98
C SER A 105 9.16 0.06 -5.97
N ALA A 106 8.33 -0.97 -5.85
CA ALA A 106 7.25 -1.04 -4.84
C ALA A 106 7.77 -0.82 -3.40
N HIS A 107 9.02 -1.16 -3.11
CA HIS A 107 9.64 -0.91 -1.80
C HIS A 107 9.89 0.58 -1.54
N GLN A 108 10.02 1.41 -2.58
CA GLN A 108 10.27 2.84 -2.47
C GLN A 108 9.03 3.63 -2.07
N VAL A 109 7.83 3.19 -2.50
CA VAL A 109 6.53 3.80 -2.13
C VAL A 109 6.21 3.65 -0.63
N SER A 110 6.93 2.79 0.09
CA SER A 110 6.77 2.58 1.55
C SER A 110 7.89 3.21 2.39
N ARG A 111 8.81 3.98 1.80
CA ARG A 111 9.93 4.59 2.54
C ARG A 111 9.57 6.02 2.97
N LEU A 112 9.62 6.25 4.29
CA LEU A 112 9.58 7.61 4.86
C LEU A 112 10.67 8.47 4.24
N THR A 113 10.35 9.73 3.95
CA THR A 113 11.34 10.71 3.47
C THR A 113 12.41 10.96 4.53
N PRO A 114 13.65 11.37 4.16
CA PRO A 114 14.70 11.68 5.13
C PRO A 114 14.28 12.71 6.19
N ALA A 115 13.47 13.70 5.80
CA ALA A 115 12.96 14.74 6.70
C ALA A 115 11.96 14.18 7.73
N GLU A 116 10.99 13.36 7.31
CA GLU A 116 10.03 12.73 8.23
C GLU A 116 10.70 11.79 9.21
N ARG A 117 11.75 11.08 8.77
CA ARG A 117 12.57 10.24 9.65
C ARG A 117 13.24 11.07 10.73
N LEU A 118 13.93 12.14 10.33
CA LEU A 118 14.63 13.01 11.27
C LEU A 118 13.65 13.65 12.26
N LEU A 119 12.47 14.06 11.78
CA LEU A 119 11.41 14.60 12.62
C LEU A 119 10.91 13.58 13.65
N ARG A 120 10.58 12.35 13.22
CA ARG A 120 10.10 11.28 14.12
C ARG A 120 11.17 10.86 15.13
N VAL A 121 12.41 10.68 14.69
CA VAL A 121 13.51 10.34 15.60
C VAL A 121 13.76 11.48 16.58
N GLY A 122 13.79 12.72 16.11
CA GLY A 122 14.00 13.90 16.95
C GLY A 122 12.92 14.07 18.02
N ILE A 123 11.64 14.00 17.62
CA ILE A 123 10.50 14.07 18.57
C ILE A 123 10.56 12.89 19.55
N GLY A 124 10.80 11.68 19.05
CA GLY A 124 10.87 10.47 19.88
C GLY A 124 11.97 10.55 20.94
N LEU A 125 13.18 11.00 20.57
CA LEU A 125 14.30 11.17 21.50
C LEU A 125 14.02 12.27 22.53
N ALA A 126 13.41 13.39 22.13
CA ALA A 126 13.04 14.46 23.05
C ALA A 126 12.01 14.00 24.09
N VAL A 127 10.96 13.28 23.66
CA VAL A 127 9.92 12.73 24.56
C VAL A 127 10.51 11.65 25.48
N LEU A 128 11.39 10.79 24.96
CA LEU A 128 12.10 9.78 25.74
C LEU A 128 12.95 10.44 26.84
N ALA A 129 13.78 11.42 26.48
CA ALA A 129 14.64 12.13 27.42
C ALA A 129 13.84 12.83 28.52
N PHE A 130 12.72 13.48 28.15
CA PHE A 130 11.82 14.12 29.10
C PHE A 130 11.17 13.11 30.05
N GLY A 131 10.70 11.97 29.52
CA GLY A 131 10.10 10.90 30.32
C GLY A 131 11.08 10.22 31.29
N VAL A 132 12.36 10.10 30.91
CA VAL A 132 13.41 9.55 31.78
C VAL A 132 13.84 10.56 32.85
N TRP A 133 13.89 11.85 32.53
CA TRP A 133 14.20 12.91 33.49
C TRP A 133 13.10 13.01 34.55
N TRP A 134 11.83 12.94 34.16
CA TRP A 134 10.71 12.97 35.07
C TRP A 134 10.33 11.56 35.53
N ALA A 135 10.98 11.05 36.60
CA ALA A 135 10.95 9.66 37.07
C ALA A 135 9.56 8.97 37.23
N HIS A 136 8.46 9.71 37.23
CA HIS A 136 7.08 9.17 37.30
C HIS A 136 6.40 9.02 35.92
N ALA A 137 7.06 9.40 34.83
CA ALA A 137 6.49 9.43 33.49
C ALA A 137 7.05 8.33 32.57
N TRP A 138 7.16 7.10 33.06
CA TRP A 138 7.60 5.93 32.29
C TRP A 138 6.77 5.71 31.02
N VAL A 139 5.48 6.08 31.04
CA VAL A 139 4.59 6.06 29.87
C VAL A 139 5.10 6.99 28.76
N LEU A 140 5.59 8.18 29.10
CA LEU A 140 6.19 9.10 28.12
C LEU A 140 7.47 8.52 27.54
N ALA A 141 8.30 7.88 28.38
CA ALA A 141 9.50 7.21 27.89
C ALA A 141 9.16 6.10 26.86
N LEU A 142 8.14 5.27 27.13
CA LEU A 142 7.68 4.26 26.17
C LEU A 142 7.13 4.88 24.88
N ILE A 143 6.33 5.94 24.97
CA ILE A 143 5.81 6.65 23.79
C ILE A 143 6.97 7.22 22.95
N GLY A 144 7.95 7.87 23.60
CA GLY A 144 9.14 8.39 22.94
C GLY A 144 9.95 7.30 22.22
N ALA A 145 10.15 6.16 22.86
CA ALA A 145 10.83 5.00 22.27
C ALA A 145 10.10 4.47 21.03
N VAL A 146 8.77 4.35 21.07
CA VAL A 146 7.96 3.89 19.93
C VAL A 146 8.03 4.89 18.77
N ILE A 147 7.90 6.19 19.06
CA ILE A 147 7.98 7.24 18.03
C ILE A 147 9.37 7.24 17.38
N ALA A 148 10.44 7.17 18.18
CA ALA A 148 11.81 7.12 17.65
C ALA A 148 12.03 5.87 16.78
N PHE A 149 11.57 4.70 17.24
CA PHE A 149 11.64 3.46 16.47
C PHE A 149 10.87 3.55 15.14
N SER A 150 9.71 4.22 15.13
CA SER A 150 8.90 4.42 13.92
C SER A 150 9.60 5.24 12.82
N GLY A 151 10.69 5.95 13.15
CA GLY A 151 11.53 6.66 12.17
C GLY A 151 12.63 5.79 11.54
N VAL A 152 12.93 4.62 12.11
CA VAL A 152 14.09 3.78 11.75
C VAL A 152 13.71 2.32 11.44
N TYR A 153 12.49 1.88 11.79
CA TYR A 153 12.07 0.47 11.68
C TYR A 153 12.23 -0.12 10.28
N ASP A 154 12.09 0.69 9.23
CA ASP A 154 12.17 0.28 7.84
C ASP A 154 13.60 -0.01 7.36
N ARG A 155 14.63 0.49 8.06
CA ARG A 155 16.05 0.16 7.85
C ARG A 155 16.56 -0.94 8.78
N CYS A 156 15.75 -1.42 9.72
CA CYS A 156 16.16 -2.47 10.65
C CYS A 156 16.11 -3.84 9.93
N PRO A 157 17.27 -4.49 9.67
CA PRO A 157 17.30 -5.77 8.96
C PRO A 157 16.55 -6.88 9.73
N LEU A 158 16.52 -6.78 11.06
CA LEU A 158 15.76 -7.68 11.92
C LEU A 158 14.24 -7.54 11.67
N TRP A 159 13.73 -6.32 11.57
CA TRP A 159 12.31 -6.06 11.32
C TRP A 159 11.87 -6.52 9.93
N GLN A 160 12.70 -6.28 8.91
CA GLN A 160 12.45 -6.79 7.56
C GLN A 160 12.43 -8.33 7.53
N ALA A 161 13.34 -8.99 8.24
CA ALA A 161 13.37 -10.44 8.34
C ALA A 161 12.10 -11.00 9.02
N ILE A 162 11.66 -10.40 10.14
CA ILE A 162 10.46 -10.82 10.87
C ILE A 162 9.19 -10.62 10.02
N THR A 163 9.01 -9.43 9.45
CA THR A 163 7.81 -9.11 8.66
C THR A 163 7.71 -9.90 7.36
N SER A 164 8.84 -10.27 6.75
CA SER A 164 8.85 -11.13 5.55
C SER A 164 8.31 -12.55 5.82
N ARG A 165 8.55 -13.10 7.02
CA ARG A 165 8.02 -14.41 7.42
C ARG A 165 6.53 -14.35 7.74
N LEU A 166 6.07 -13.29 8.40
CA LEU A 166 4.65 -13.06 8.71
C LEU A 166 3.78 -12.89 7.46
N ARG A 167 4.33 -12.37 6.35
CA ARG A 167 3.59 -12.20 5.10
C ARG A 167 3.43 -13.51 4.30
N LYS A 168 4.26 -14.53 4.59
CA LYS A 168 4.27 -15.83 3.91
C LYS A 168 3.49 -16.92 4.66
N ALA A 169 3.16 -16.70 5.93
CA ALA A 169 2.25 -17.52 6.72
C ALA A 169 0.79 -17.12 6.46
#